data_AF-A0A942LT58-F1
#
_entry.id   AF-A0A942LT58-F1
#
_cell.length_a   1.000
_cell.length_b   1.000
_cell.length_c   1.000
_cell.angle_alpha   90.00
_cell.angle_beta   90.00
_cell.angle_gamma   90.00
#
_symmetry.space_group_name_H-M   'P 1'
#
loop_
_entity.id
_entity.type
_entity.pdbx_description
1 polymer ?
#
loop_
_entity_poly.entity_id
_entity_poly.type
_entity_poly.pdbx_seq_one_letter_code
_entity_poly.pdbx_strand_id
1 'polypeptide(L)'
;MNKYKIELKWAIIYCIMVLLWMLLEVILGLHSEHIDLHMVTTMFFLIPMILLYIYALLDKKRNFYSGKMSYMQGFVTGIIITVIITLLSPFTQYITSEFITPDFFTNAIEYATSTAQMTPEKAQKHFNLTNYIIQGFFGSLVMGIVFSAIIAIFTRTKSDTNVNNVSDN
;
A
#
# COMPACT_ATOMS: atom_id res chain seq x y z
N MET A 1 -14.66 -23.03 5.71
CA MET A 1 -13.54 -22.31 5.06
C MET A 1 -13.23 -21.05 5.86
N ASN A 2 -11.96 -20.73 6.09
CA ASN A 2 -11.55 -19.66 7.01
C ASN A 2 -12.01 -18.27 6.50
N LYS A 3 -12.73 -17.51 7.34
CA LYS A 3 -13.45 -16.27 6.96
C LYS A 3 -12.54 -15.21 6.32
N TYR A 4 -11.26 -15.21 6.70
CA TYR A 4 -10.27 -14.19 6.32
C TYR A 4 -9.20 -14.69 5.32
N LYS A 5 -9.41 -15.85 4.69
CA LYS A 5 -8.43 -16.46 3.78
C LYS A 5 -8.09 -15.56 2.57
N ILE A 6 -9.08 -14.84 2.04
CA ILE A 6 -8.89 -13.97 0.87
C ILE A 6 -8.06 -12.74 1.27
N GLU A 7 -8.36 -12.15 2.42
CA GLU A 7 -7.68 -10.98 2.96
C GLU A 7 -6.20 -11.30 3.26
N LEU A 8 -5.93 -12.44 3.91
CA LEU A 8 -4.56 -12.89 4.15
C LEU A 8 -3.78 -13.13 2.86
N LYS A 9 -4.41 -13.78 1.86
CA LYS A 9 -3.79 -14.00 0.54
C LYS A 9 -3.35 -12.67 -0.09
N TRP A 10 -4.24 -11.69 -0.13
CA TRP A 10 -3.94 -10.40 -0.76
C TRP A 10 -2.95 -9.55 0.04
N ALA A 11 -2.95 -9.64 1.37
CA ALA A 11 -1.94 -8.99 2.19
C ALA A 11 -0.53 -9.57 1.95
N ILE A 12 -0.42 -10.90 1.77
CA ILE A 12 0.86 -11.53 1.42
C ILE A 12 1.32 -11.11 0.03
N ILE A 13 0.42 -11.09 -0.97
CA ILE A 13 0.73 -10.60 -2.32
C ILE A 13 1.21 -9.15 -2.27
N TYR A 14 0.58 -8.30 -1.46
CA TYR A 14 1.01 -6.93 -1.25
C TYR A 14 2.43 -6.85 -0.70
N CYS A 15 2.76 -7.64 0.32
CA CYS A 15 4.11 -7.66 0.90
C CYS A 15 5.16 -8.07 -0.14
N ILE A 16 4.88 -9.10 -0.94
CA ILE A 16 5.77 -9.53 -2.04
C ILE A 16 5.93 -8.40 -3.06
N MET A 17 4.84 -7.73 -3.44
CA MET A 17 4.87 -6.61 -4.38
C MET A 17 5.69 -5.43 -3.86
N VAL A 18 5.62 -5.10 -2.56
CA VAL A 18 6.49 -4.08 -1.93
C VAL A 18 7.96 -4.48 -2.08
N LEU A 19 8.33 -5.71 -1.73
CA LEU A 19 9.72 -6.16 -1.80
C LEU A 19 10.25 -6.16 -3.25
N LEU A 20 9.42 -6.59 -4.21
CA LEU A 20 9.76 -6.53 -5.63
C LEU A 20 9.92 -5.09 -6.13
N TRP A 21 9.07 -4.17 -5.66
CA TRP A 21 9.19 -2.75 -5.99
C TRP A 21 10.48 -2.15 -5.44
N MET A 22 10.82 -2.44 -4.18
CA MET A 22 12.09 -1.98 -3.58
C MET A 22 13.31 -2.52 -4.33
N LEU A 23 13.26 -3.79 -4.75
CA LEU A 23 14.31 -4.37 -5.59
C LEU A 23 14.43 -3.66 -6.94
N LEU A 24 13.29 -3.33 -7.57
CA LEU A 24 13.27 -2.56 -8.83
C LEU A 24 13.91 -1.18 -8.62
N GLU A 25 13.58 -0.47 -7.55
CA GLU A 25 14.15 0.85 -7.26
C GLU A 25 15.67 0.80 -7.09
N VAL A 26 16.19 -0.22 -6.40
CA VAL A 26 17.63 -0.45 -6.26
C VAL A 26 18.27 -0.73 -7.62
N ILE A 27 17.67 -1.59 -8.46
CA ILE A 27 18.19 -1.91 -9.79
C ILE A 27 18.26 -0.66 -10.69
N LEU A 28 17.30 0.26 -10.53
CA LEU A 28 17.27 1.53 -11.26
C LEU A 28 18.23 2.59 -10.66
N GLY A 29 18.93 2.27 -9.58
CA GLY A 29 19.88 3.17 -8.91
C GLY A 29 19.21 4.26 -8.07
N LEU A 30 17.90 4.17 -7.81
CA LEU A 30 17.16 5.19 -7.07
C LEU A 30 17.55 5.27 -5.59
N HIS A 31 18.24 4.26 -5.06
CA HIS A 31 18.73 4.25 -3.69
C HIS A 31 20.22 4.64 -3.58
N SER A 32 20.83 5.04 -4.70
CA SER A 32 22.24 5.42 -4.79
C SER A 32 22.42 6.56 -5.80
N GLU A 33 22.73 6.27 -7.06
CA GLU A 33 23.11 7.23 -8.09
C GLU A 33 22.01 8.27 -8.39
N HIS A 34 20.76 7.83 -8.42
CA HIS A 34 19.60 8.65 -8.78
C HIS A 34 18.70 8.93 -7.56
N ILE A 35 19.30 9.10 -6.39
CA ILE A 35 18.56 9.31 -5.14
C ILE A 35 17.77 10.61 -5.11
N ASP A 36 18.17 11.60 -5.91
CA ASP A 36 17.43 12.82 -6.18
C ASP A 36 16.05 12.57 -6.80
N LEU A 37 15.93 11.50 -7.60
CA LEU A 37 14.68 11.10 -8.24
C LEU A 37 13.81 10.16 -7.39
N HIS A 38 14.35 9.62 -6.29
CA HIS A 38 13.68 8.62 -5.46
C HIS A 38 12.30 9.08 -4.98
N MET A 39 12.21 10.29 -4.40
CA MET A 39 10.98 10.79 -3.80
C MET A 39 9.82 10.90 -4.80
N VAL A 40 10.10 11.28 -6.04
CA VAL A 40 9.08 11.37 -7.09
C VAL A 40 8.75 9.99 -7.65
N THR A 41 9.77 9.16 -7.86
CA THR A 41 9.62 7.88 -8.55
C THR A 41 8.91 6.85 -7.67
N THR A 42 9.16 6.87 -6.36
CA THR A 42 8.51 5.94 -5.42
C THR A 42 7.00 6.19 -5.29
N MET A 43 6.52 7.41 -5.61
CA MET A 43 5.08 7.70 -5.67
C MET A 43 4.35 6.89 -6.74
N PHE A 44 5.04 6.43 -7.80
CA PHE A 44 4.41 5.58 -8.81
C PHE A 44 3.99 4.22 -8.26
N PHE A 45 4.51 3.79 -7.10
CA PHE A 45 4.05 2.59 -6.40
C PHE A 45 2.57 2.65 -6.00
N LEU A 46 1.99 3.85 -5.90
CA LEU A 46 0.57 4.02 -5.63
C LEU A 46 -0.31 3.35 -6.70
N ILE A 47 0.15 3.30 -7.96
CA ILE A 47 -0.60 2.69 -9.07
C ILE A 47 -0.80 1.18 -8.85
N PRO A 48 0.26 0.35 -8.75
CA PRO A 48 0.10 -1.08 -8.49
C PRO A 48 -0.57 -1.36 -7.13
N MET A 49 -0.37 -0.50 -6.13
CA MET A 49 -1.08 -0.61 -4.84
C MET A 49 -2.60 -0.48 -4.98
N ILE A 50 -3.09 0.55 -5.67
CA ILE A 50 -4.53 0.75 -5.89
C ILE A 50 -5.12 -0.42 -6.69
N LEU A 51 -4.43 -0.85 -7.75
CA LEU A 51 -4.86 -2.01 -8.55
C LEU A 51 -4.97 -3.27 -7.69
N LEU A 52 -4.01 -3.52 -6.81
CA LEU A 52 -4.05 -4.66 -5.89
C LEU A 52 -5.28 -4.61 -4.99
N TYR A 53 -5.59 -3.46 -4.38
CA TYR A 53 -6.79 -3.32 -3.55
C TYR A 53 -8.07 -3.53 -4.37
N ILE A 54 -8.16 -2.99 -5.60
CA ILE A 54 -9.30 -3.24 -6.50
C ILE A 54 -9.47 -4.74 -6.73
N TYR A 55 -8.39 -5.45 -7.10
CA TYR A 55 -8.46 -6.89 -7.34
C TYR A 55 -8.79 -7.68 -6.08
N ALA A 56 -8.28 -7.27 -4.92
CA ALA A 56 -8.61 -7.91 -3.65
C ALA A 56 -10.10 -7.82 -3.31
N LEU A 57 -10.69 -6.63 -3.49
CA LEU A 57 -12.11 -6.39 -3.23
C LEU A 57 -12.99 -7.10 -4.25
N LEU A 58 -12.62 -7.11 -5.53
CA LEU A 58 -13.33 -7.86 -6.58
C LEU A 58 -13.26 -9.38 -6.36
N ASP A 59 -12.12 -9.89 -5.91
CA ASP A 59 -11.95 -11.30 -5.59
C ASP A 59 -12.81 -11.72 -4.39
N LYS A 60 -12.87 -10.89 -3.34
CA LYS A 60 -13.78 -11.09 -2.21
C LYS A 60 -15.25 -11.04 -2.65
N LYS A 61 -15.62 -10.06 -3.46
CA LYS A 61 -16.97 -9.91 -4.02
C LYS A 61 -17.41 -11.18 -4.75
N ARG A 62 -16.59 -11.70 -5.66
CA ARG A 62 -16.92 -12.88 -6.47
C ARG A 62 -16.97 -14.16 -5.63
N ASN A 63 -15.95 -14.40 -4.81
CA ASN A 63 -15.75 -15.71 -4.18
C ASN A 63 -16.33 -15.85 -2.77
N PHE A 64 -16.66 -14.74 -2.10
CA PHE A 64 -17.22 -14.76 -0.74
C PHE A 64 -18.61 -14.16 -0.66
N TYR A 65 -18.88 -13.09 -1.42
CA TYR A 65 -20.18 -12.41 -1.44
C TYR A 65 -21.04 -12.77 -2.66
N SER A 66 -20.71 -13.85 -3.39
CA SER A 66 -21.49 -14.36 -4.54
C SER A 66 -21.80 -13.28 -5.59
N GLY A 67 -20.85 -12.38 -5.85
CA GLY A 67 -20.98 -11.28 -6.80
C GLY A 67 -21.75 -10.05 -6.30
N LYS A 68 -22.34 -10.09 -5.09
CA LYS A 68 -23.13 -9.00 -4.52
C LYS A 68 -22.46 -8.44 -3.26
N MET A 69 -21.76 -7.32 -3.40
CA MET A 69 -21.03 -6.70 -2.29
C MET A 69 -21.58 -5.29 -2.02
N SER A 70 -21.98 -5.04 -0.78
CA SER A 70 -22.33 -3.69 -0.30
C SER A 70 -21.07 -2.85 -0.07
N TYR A 71 -21.26 -1.53 0.02
CA TYR A 71 -20.17 -0.62 0.38
C TYR A 71 -19.47 -1.01 1.68
N MET A 72 -20.24 -1.24 2.76
CA MET A 72 -19.68 -1.58 4.07
C MET A 72 -18.92 -2.92 4.07
N GLN A 73 -19.39 -3.91 3.30
CA GLN A 73 -18.66 -5.17 3.13
C GLN A 73 -17.33 -4.95 2.41
N GLY A 74 -17.29 -4.12 1.37
CA GLY A 74 -16.06 -3.75 0.68
C GLY A 74 -15.09 -2.98 1.59
N PHE A 75 -15.60 -1.97 2.29
CA PHE A 75 -14.83 -1.15 3.22
C PHE A 75 -14.19 -2.01 4.33
N VAL A 76 -14.98 -2.83 5.03
CA VAL A 76 -14.48 -3.71 6.10
C VAL A 76 -13.45 -4.72 5.56
N THR A 77 -13.67 -5.26 4.36
CA THR A 77 -12.69 -6.15 3.71
C THR A 77 -11.35 -5.43 3.51
N GLY A 78 -11.39 -4.19 2.99
CA GLY A 78 -10.19 -3.37 2.82
C GLY A 78 -9.48 -3.06 4.14
N ILE A 79 -10.23 -2.76 5.21
CA ILE A 79 -9.67 -2.53 6.54
C ILE A 79 -8.98 -3.78 7.08
N ILE A 80 -9.57 -4.96 6.92
CA ILE A 80 -8.94 -6.22 7.37
C ILE A 80 -7.63 -6.46 6.62
N ILE A 81 -7.61 -6.25 5.29
CA ILE A 81 -6.38 -6.34 4.50
C ILE A 81 -5.34 -5.35 5.01
N THR A 82 -5.74 -4.09 5.25
CA THR A 82 -4.89 -3.03 5.77
C THR A 82 -4.25 -3.43 7.09
N VAL A 83 -5.03 -3.93 8.05
CA VAL A 83 -4.51 -4.35 9.36
C VAL A 83 -3.47 -5.46 9.22
N ILE A 84 -3.71 -6.46 8.35
CA ILE A 84 -2.75 -7.54 8.12
C ILE A 84 -1.46 -6.98 7.49
N ILE A 85 -1.57 -6.07 6.50
CA ILE A 85 -0.42 -5.40 5.88
C ILE A 85 0.37 -4.59 6.91
N THR A 86 -0.30 -3.78 7.73
CA THR A 86 0.33 -2.97 8.77
C THR A 86 1.10 -3.83 9.77
N LEU A 87 0.55 -4.99 10.16
CA LEU A 87 1.25 -5.91 11.06
C LEU A 87 2.48 -6.55 10.41
N LEU A 88 2.47 -6.74 9.08
CA LEU A 88 3.60 -7.26 8.31
C LEU A 88 4.59 -6.17 7.89
N SER A 89 4.23 -4.88 7.98
CA SER A 89 5.06 -3.80 7.47
C SER A 89 6.42 -3.65 8.16
N PRO A 90 6.57 -3.86 9.49
CA PRO A 90 7.90 -3.85 10.12
C PRO A 90 8.81 -4.94 9.56
N PHE A 91 8.26 -6.11 9.27
CA PHE A 91 9.00 -7.23 8.70
C PHE A 91 9.45 -6.94 7.26
N THR A 92 8.57 -6.42 6.40
CA THR A 92 8.97 -6.04 5.04
C THR A 92 9.96 -4.88 5.06
N GLN A 93 9.80 -3.91 5.95
CA GLN A 93 10.73 -2.79 6.09
C GLN A 93 12.13 -3.26 6.53
N TYR A 94 12.19 -4.19 7.48
CA TYR A 94 13.45 -4.82 7.89
C TYR A 94 14.14 -5.54 6.73
N ILE A 95 13.40 -6.35 5.96
CA ILE A 95 13.97 -7.03 4.78
C ILE A 95 14.50 -6.01 3.78
N THR A 96 13.72 -4.97 3.49
CA THR A 96 14.12 -3.92 2.56
C THR A 96 15.42 -3.25 3.01
N SER A 97 15.47 -2.78 4.26
CA SER A 97 16.60 -2.00 4.76
C SER A 97 17.86 -2.82 5.00
N GLU A 98 17.76 -4.10 5.37
CA GLU A 98 18.95 -4.91 5.69
C GLU A 98 19.46 -5.74 4.50
N PHE A 99 18.57 -6.17 3.61
CA PHE A 99 18.94 -7.11 2.54
C PHE A 99 18.78 -6.54 1.12
N ILE A 100 17.77 -5.70 0.90
CA ILE A 100 17.52 -5.14 -0.44
C ILE A 100 18.38 -3.89 -0.65
N THR A 101 18.48 -3.03 0.36
CA THR A 101 19.12 -1.72 0.24
C THR A 101 19.88 -1.29 1.51
N PRO A 102 20.93 -2.04 1.91
CA PRO A 102 21.68 -1.78 3.14
C PRO A 102 22.25 -0.36 3.23
N ASP A 103 22.63 0.23 2.09
CA ASP A 103 23.28 1.54 2.06
C ASP A 103 22.31 2.72 1.91
N PHE A 104 21.01 2.48 1.74
CA PHE A 104 20.04 3.54 1.42
C PHE A 104 20.03 4.65 2.46
N PHE A 105 20.01 4.33 3.75
CA PHE A 105 19.96 5.35 4.79
C PHE A 105 21.21 6.22 4.80
N THR A 106 22.39 5.62 4.59
CA THR A 106 23.65 6.35 4.47
C THR A 106 23.61 7.30 3.28
N ASN A 107 23.25 6.79 2.10
CA ASN A 107 23.17 7.57 0.86
C ASN A 107 22.15 8.72 0.99
N ALA A 108 20.99 8.45 1.61
CA ALA A 108 19.94 9.44 1.81
C ALA A 108 20.36 10.55 2.77
N ILE A 109 21.09 10.23 3.84
CA ILE A 109 21.63 11.22 4.78
C ILE A 109 22.66 12.10 4.08
N GLU A 110 23.59 11.51 3.33
CA GLU A 110 24.62 12.24 2.59
C GLU A 110 23.99 13.19 1.56
N TYR A 111 23.03 12.69 0.78
CA TYR A 111 22.30 13.51 -0.19
C TYR A 111 21.52 14.65 0.48
N ALA A 112 20.73 14.37 1.52
CA ALA A 112 19.89 15.38 2.16
C ALA A 112 20.71 16.48 2.87
N THR A 113 21.91 16.14 3.35
CA THR A 113 22.80 17.10 4.02
C THR A 113 23.63 17.90 3.03
N SER A 114 24.19 17.26 1.99
CA SER A 114 24.96 17.95 0.94
C SER A 114 24.13 18.93 0.12
N THR A 115 22.84 18.63 -0.08
CA THR A 115 21.88 19.52 -0.77
C THR A 115 21.17 20.52 0.15
N ALA A 116 21.57 20.59 1.42
CA ALA A 116 20.99 21.46 2.45
C ALA A 116 19.47 21.30 2.65
N GLN A 117 18.89 20.17 2.24
CA GLN A 117 17.47 19.85 2.50
C GLN A 117 17.22 19.55 3.99
N MET A 118 18.21 19.00 4.69
CA MET A 118 18.14 18.71 6.12
C MET A 118 19.49 18.98 6.80
N THR A 119 19.43 19.32 8.10
CA THR A 119 20.64 19.32 8.93
C THR A 119 21.07 17.87 9.20
N PRO A 120 22.37 17.60 9.45
CA PRO A 120 22.86 16.25 9.73
C PRO A 120 22.10 15.54 10.86
N GLU A 121 21.81 16.26 11.95
CA GLU A 121 21.05 15.73 13.08
C GLU A 121 19.61 15.33 12.69
N LYS A 122 18.93 16.14 11.88
CA LYS A 122 17.58 15.84 11.40
C LYS A 122 17.60 14.66 10.44
N ALA A 123 18.58 14.61 9.54
CA ALA A 123 18.74 13.52 8.58
C ALA A 123 18.94 12.18 9.28
N GLN A 124 19.82 12.10 10.29
CA GLN A 124 20.04 10.86 11.06
C GLN A 124 18.79 10.41 11.84
N LYS A 125 18.02 11.35 12.40
CA LYS A 125 16.74 11.05 13.06
C LYS A 125 15.66 10.60 12.09
N HIS A 126 15.69 11.08 10.85
CA HIS A 126 14.71 10.75 9.82
C HIS A 126 15.02 9.42 9.12
N PHE A 127 16.23 9.29 8.57
CA PHE A 127 16.69 8.15 7.79
C PHE A 127 17.32 7.08 8.68
N ASN A 128 16.46 6.31 9.34
CA ASN A 128 16.86 5.11 10.06
C ASN A 128 15.71 4.10 10.08
N LEU A 129 16.06 2.84 10.32
CA LEU A 129 15.13 1.73 10.33
C LEU A 129 13.96 1.93 11.29
N THR A 130 14.22 2.38 12.52
CA THR A 130 13.17 2.55 13.54
C THR A 130 12.13 3.58 13.09
N ASN A 131 12.59 4.73 12.61
CA ASN A 131 11.71 5.78 12.15
C ASN A 131 10.93 5.37 10.88
N TYR A 132 11.56 4.64 9.96
CA TYR A 132 10.88 4.10 8.78
C TYR A 132 9.84 3.03 9.12
N ILE A 133 10.11 2.16 10.10
CA ILE A 133 9.12 1.20 10.61
C ILE A 133 7.92 1.93 11.20
N ILE A 134 8.15 2.94 12.05
CA ILE A 134 7.07 3.72 12.69
C ILE A 134 6.24 4.46 11.63
N GLN A 135 6.91 5.16 10.71
CA GLN A 135 6.24 5.87 9.62
C GLN A 135 5.46 4.92 8.71
N GLY A 136 6.05 3.79 8.33
CA GLY A 136 5.39 2.77 7.51
C GLY A 136 4.17 2.15 8.20
N PHE A 137 4.27 1.89 9.51
CA PHE A 137 3.18 1.34 10.30
C PHE A 137 1.98 2.31 10.35
N PHE A 138 2.18 3.56 10.77
CA PHE A 138 1.09 4.54 10.82
C PHE A 138 0.62 4.99 9.43
N GLY A 139 1.56 5.15 8.49
CA GLY A 139 1.26 5.51 7.11
C GLY A 139 0.39 4.46 6.41
N SER A 140 0.69 3.17 6.61
CA SER A 140 -0.12 2.08 6.04
C SER A 140 -1.54 2.05 6.61
N LEU A 141 -1.73 2.34 7.90
CA LEU A 141 -3.07 2.44 8.50
C LEU A 141 -3.88 3.57 7.86
N VAL A 142 -3.32 4.78 7.81
CA VAL A 142 -4.01 5.96 7.27
C VAL A 142 -4.34 5.74 5.80
N MET A 143 -3.35 5.36 4.97
CA MET A 143 -3.55 5.17 3.54
C MET A 143 -4.48 3.99 3.25
N GLY A 144 -4.37 2.89 4.00
CA GLY A 144 -5.24 1.73 3.82
C GLY A 144 -6.70 2.03 4.17
N ILE A 145 -6.98 2.85 5.19
CA ILE A 145 -8.33 3.35 5.48
C ILE A 145 -8.87 4.17 4.30
N VAL A 146 -8.06 5.11 3.78
CA VAL A 146 -8.44 5.96 2.64
C VAL A 146 -8.73 5.11 1.40
N PHE A 147 -7.85 4.18 1.03
CA PHE A 147 -8.06 3.30 -0.11
C PHE A 147 -9.26 2.38 0.06
N SER A 148 -9.46 1.84 1.27
CA SER A 148 -10.64 1.02 1.57
C SER A 148 -11.92 1.83 1.36
N ALA A 149 -11.96 3.08 1.82
CA ALA A 149 -13.12 3.94 1.66
C ALA A 149 -13.40 4.28 0.20
N ILE A 150 -12.37 4.66 -0.57
CA ILE A 150 -12.52 5.06 -1.99
C ILE A 150 -12.87 3.84 -2.85
N ILE A 151 -12.11 2.75 -2.76
CA ILE A 151 -12.23 1.60 -3.66
C ILE A 151 -13.53 0.82 -3.39
N ALA A 152 -14.03 0.83 -2.16
CA ALA A 152 -15.33 0.25 -1.84
C ALA A 152 -16.49 0.93 -2.60
N ILE A 153 -16.39 2.23 -2.91
CA ILE A 153 -17.41 2.95 -3.71
C ILE A 153 -17.51 2.37 -5.11
N PHE A 154 -16.37 2.05 -5.73
CA PHE A 154 -16.31 1.57 -7.11
C PHE A 154 -16.58 0.06 -7.22
N THR A 155 -16.30 -0.70 -6.18
CA THR A 155 -16.45 -2.17 -6.18
C THR A 155 -17.81 -2.65 -5.68
N ARG A 156 -18.62 -1.79 -5.04
CA ARG A 156 -19.97 -2.12 -4.62
C ARG A 156 -20.86 -2.53 -5.80
N THR A 157 -21.81 -3.41 -5.56
CA THR A 157 -22.86 -3.70 -6.54
C THR A 157 -23.80 -2.50 -6.63
N LYS A 158 -24.01 -1.98 -7.84
CA LYS A 158 -25.01 -0.95 -8.08
C LYS A 158 -26.39 -1.58 -7.88
N SER A 159 -27.27 -0.89 -7.17
CA SER A 159 -28.68 -1.28 -7.15
C SER A 159 -29.23 -1.11 -8.57
N ASP A 160 -29.90 -2.13 -9.10
CA ASP A 160 -30.66 -1.98 -10.34
C ASP A 160 -31.79 -0.99 -10.07
N THR A 161 -31.62 0.26 -10.49
CA THR A 161 -32.73 1.21 -10.52
C THR A 161 -33.67 0.72 -11.61
N ASN A 162 -34.67 -0.08 -11.24
CA ASN A 162 -35.75 -0.46 -12.14
C ASN A 162 -36.40 0.81 -12.70
N VAL A 163 -36.02 1.20 -13.92
CA VAL A 163 -36.76 2.12 -14.77
C VAL A 163 -37.96 1.35 -15.33
N ASN A 164 -38.91 1.01 -14.46
CA ASN A 164 -40.22 0.49 -14.82
C ASN A 164 -41.24 1.25 -13.99
N ASN A 165 -41.55 2.48 -14.42
CA ASN A 165 -42.72 3.24 -13.97
C ASN A 165 -42.97 4.37 -14.98
N VAL A 166 -43.46 4.03 -16.18
CA VAL A 166 -44.52 4.79 -16.90
C VAL A 166 -45.18 3.83 -17.90
N SER A 167 -46.06 2.98 -17.41
CA SER A 167 -47.22 2.49 -18.16
C SER A 167 -48.20 2.00 -17.12
N ASP A 168 -49.04 2.91 -16.63
CA ASP A 168 -50.40 2.66 -16.13
C ASP A 168 -50.95 3.97 -15.52
N ASN A 169 -51.56 4.79 -16.38
CA ASN A 169 -52.87 5.43 -16.23
C ASN A 169 -53.10 6.46 -17.33
#